data_AF-A0A4P8ICQ8-F1
#
_entry.id   AF-A0A4P8ICQ8-F1
#
_cell.length_a   1.000
_cell.length_b   1.000
_cell.length_c   1.000
_cell.angle_alpha   90.00
_cell.angle_beta   90.00
_cell.angle_gamma   90.00
#
_symmetry.space_group_name_H-M   'P 1'
#
loop_
_entity.id
_entity.type
_entity.pdbx_description
1 polymer ?
#
loop_
_entity_poly.entity_id
_entity_poly.type
_entity_poly.pdbx_seq_one_letter_code
_entity_poly.pdbx_strand_id
1 'polypeptide(L)' 'MINIVEKAKAMDQFNNNLPDVKIGGAITLAEIWDGTGEVPEDSWSIQLTDSNWINYCFDVIEKNSDPLNTVVRISDIELL' A
#
# COMPACT_ATOMS: atom_id res chain seq x y z
N MET A 1 11.80 16.42 -2.51
CA MET A 1 10.77 15.43 -2.87
C MET A 1 10.06 15.11 -1.57
N ILE A 2 8.78 15.47 -1.44
CA ILE A 2 8.03 15.17 -0.21
C ILE A 2 7.75 13.67 -0.23
N ASN A 3 8.20 12.95 0.79
CA ASN A 3 7.88 11.54 0.94
C ASN A 3 6.41 11.42 1.40
N ILE A 4 5.52 11.01 0.50
CA ILE A 4 4.07 10.92 0.76
C ILE A 4 3.80 9.97 1.94
N VAL A 5 4.56 8.89 2.05
CA VAL A 5 4.46 7.92 3.14
C VAL A 5 4.81 8.55 4.49
N GLU A 6 5.86 9.38 4.56
CA GLU A 6 6.20 10.10 5.79
C GLU A 6 5.08 11.05 6.22
N LYS A 7 4.46 11.74 5.26
CA LYS A 7 3.32 12.61 5.54
C LYS A 7 2.12 11.80 6.05
N ALA A 8 1.82 10.65 5.43
CA ALA A 8 0.76 9.76 5.86
C ALA A 8 1.01 9.24 7.29
N LYS A 9 2.23 8.79 7.60
CA LYS A 9 2.64 8.37 8.96
C LYS A 9 2.43 9.46 10.02
N ALA A 10 2.69 10.72 9.67
CA ALA A 10 2.48 11.84 10.58
C ALA A 10 0.99 12.21 10.79
N MET A 11 0.13 11.87 9.83
CA MET A 11 -1.31 12.15 9.87
C MET A 11 -2.13 11.02 10.47
N ASP A 12 -1.59 9.80 10.46
CA ASP A 12 -2.29 8.60 10.85
C ASP A 12 -2.73 8.60 12.32
N GLN A 13 -4.05 8.50 12.53
CA GLN A 13 -4.69 8.46 13.84
C GLN A 13 -4.94 7.03 14.32
N PHE A 14 -4.82 6.04 13.44
CA PHE A 14 -5.13 4.64 13.73
C PHE A 14 -3.88 3.78 13.98
N ASN A 15 -2.69 4.38 13.89
CA ASN A 15 -1.41 3.72 14.14
C ASN A 15 -1.21 2.47 13.27
N ASN A 16 -1.56 2.62 12.00
CA ASN A 16 -1.34 1.66 10.92
C ASN A 16 0.16 1.42 10.71
N ASN A 17 0.49 0.19 10.30
CA ASN A 17 1.85 -0.14 9.90
C ASN A 17 2.07 0.22 8.42
N LEU A 18 2.25 1.52 8.13
CA LEU A 18 2.48 1.98 6.75
C LEU A 18 3.89 1.58 6.28
N PRO A 19 4.03 0.77 5.22
CA PRO A 19 5.34 0.30 4.77
C PRO A 19 6.15 1.43 4.14
N ASP A 20 7.47 1.40 4.31
CA ASP A 20 8.38 2.38 3.71
C ASP A 20 8.76 1.95 2.28
N VAL A 21 7.86 2.25 1.35
CA VAL A 21 7.98 1.85 -0.06
C VAL A 21 8.11 3.06 -0.98
N LYS A 22 8.73 2.85 -2.13
CA LYS A 22 8.95 3.88 -3.16
C LYS A 22 8.34 3.43 -4.47
N ILE A 23 7.91 4.40 -5.27
CA ILE A 23 7.46 4.18 -6.65
C ILE A 23 8.57 3.47 -7.44
N GLY A 24 8.20 2.41 -8.15
CA GLY A 24 9.08 1.49 -8.86
C GLY A 24 9.65 0.35 -8.00
N GLY A 25 9.47 0.40 -6.68
CA GLY A 25 9.88 -0.66 -5.75
C GLY A 25 9.00 -1.90 -5.89
N ALA A 26 9.62 -3.07 -5.80
CA ALA A 26 8.91 -4.36 -5.77
C ALA A 26 8.79 -4.86 -4.33
N ILE A 27 7.58 -5.25 -3.94
CA ILE A 27 7.23 -5.75 -2.61
C ILE A 27 6.29 -6.94 -2.73
N THR A 28 6.16 -7.72 -1.66
CA THR A 28 5.05 -8.68 -1.53
C THR A 28 3.76 -7.98 -1.14
N LEU A 29 2.63 -8.48 -1.61
CA LEU A 29 1.32 -7.90 -1.32
C LEU A 29 1.04 -7.82 0.19
N ALA A 30 1.58 -8.75 0.98
CA ALA A 30 1.53 -8.76 2.45
C ALA A 30 2.09 -7.50 3.12
N GLU A 31 2.93 -6.70 2.43
CA GLU A 31 3.50 -5.47 3.00
C GLU A 31 2.48 -4.33 3.07
N ILE A 32 1.49 -4.31 2.18
CA ILE A 32 0.45 -3.27 2.11
C ILE A 32 -0.94 -3.79 2.47
N TRP A 33 -1.21 -5.07 2.25
CA TRP A 33 -2.51 -5.70 2.44
C TRP A 33 -2.43 -6.76 3.54
N ASP A 34 -3.38 -6.72 4.47
CA ASP A 34 -3.44 -7.58 5.64
C ASP A 34 -4.19 -8.91 5.39
N GLY A 35 -4.60 -9.18 4.15
CA GLY A 35 -5.36 -10.37 3.78
C GLY A 35 -6.86 -10.24 4.00
N THR A 36 -7.36 -9.05 4.35
CA THR A 36 -8.80 -8.83 4.57
C THR A 36 -9.55 -8.46 3.29
N GLY A 37 -10.78 -8.96 3.15
CA GLY A 37 -11.61 -8.67 1.99
C GLY A 37 -11.18 -9.43 0.73
N GLU A 38 -11.44 -8.83 -0.43
CA GLU A 38 -11.04 -9.39 -1.72
C GLU A 38 -9.56 -9.09 -1.99
N VAL A 39 -8.90 -9.98 -2.73
CA VAL A 39 -7.49 -9.80 -3.12
C VAL A 39 -7.40 -8.56 -4.02
N PRO A 40 -6.65 -7.52 -3.62
CA PRO A 40 -6.53 -6.33 -4.45
C PRO A 40 -5.66 -6.63 -5.68
N GLU A 41 -6.17 -6.27 -6.86
CA GLU A 41 -5.47 -6.51 -8.13
C GLU A 41 -4.67 -5.30 -8.63
N ASP A 42 -5.14 -4.07 -8.32
CA ASP A 42 -4.56 -2.83 -8.87
C ASP A 42 -4.12 -1.83 -7.80
N SER A 43 -4.81 -1.79 -6.65
CA SER A 43 -4.49 -0.84 -5.58
C SER A 43 -5.07 -1.27 -4.23
N TRP A 44 -4.49 -0.74 -3.16
CA TRP A 44 -4.99 -0.90 -1.81
C TRP A 44 -4.87 0.40 -1.02
N SER A 45 -5.98 0.79 -0.38
CA SER A 45 -6.08 2.02 0.41
C SER A 45 -6.15 1.72 1.89
N ILE A 46 -5.39 2.49 2.68
CA ILE A 46 -5.38 2.43 4.14
C ILE A 46 -5.92 3.76 4.68
N GLN A 47 -6.91 3.69 5.56
CA GLN A 47 -7.48 4.85 6.21
C GLN A 47 -6.51 5.44 7.24
N LEU A 48 -6.28 6.75 7.19
CA LEU A 48 -5.37 7.48 8.08
C LEU A 48 -6.14 8.31 9.12
N THR A 49 -7.24 8.93 8.71
CA THR A 49 -8.13 9.73 9.57
C THR A 49 -9.58 9.48 9.18
N ASP A 50 -10.53 10.15 9.83
CA ASP A 50 -11.94 10.13 9.44
C ASP A 50 -12.20 10.62 8.00
N SER A 51 -11.24 11.31 7.37
CA SER A 51 -11.41 11.91 6.05
C SER A 51 -10.21 11.79 5.12
N ASN A 52 -9.16 11.03 5.50
CA ASN A 52 -7.96 10.86 4.68
C ASN A 52 -7.54 9.40 4.57
N TRP A 53 -7.01 9.05 3.40
CA TRP A 53 -6.48 7.72 3.08
C TRP A 53 -5.14 7.84 2.36
N ILE A 54 -4.30 6.81 2.51
CA ILE A 54 -3.17 6.58 1.61
C ILE A 54 -3.52 5.43 0.68
N ASN A 55 -3.35 5.63 -0.62
CA ASN A 55 -3.59 4.61 -1.63
C ASN A 55 -2.26 4.18 -2.26
N TYR A 56 -2.01 2.88 -2.28
CA TYR A 56 -0.87 2.28 -2.96
C TYR A 56 -1.36 1.65 -4.26
N CYS A 57 -1.00 2.25 -5.39
CA CYS A 57 -1.25 1.68 -6.72
C CYS A 57 -0.09 0.78 -7.11
N PHE A 58 -0.38 -0.36 -7.73
CA PHE A 58 0.65 -1.32 -8.07
C PHE A 58 0.28 -2.19 -9.27
N ASP A 59 1.30 -2.75 -9.90
CA ASP A 59 1.16 -3.75 -10.95
C ASP A 59 1.63 -5.11 -10.41
N VAL A 60 0.85 -6.16 -10.65
CA VAL A 60 1.26 -7.54 -10.33
C VAL A 60 2.37 -7.98 -11.29
N ILE A 61 3.56 -8.27 -10.76
CA ILE A 61 4.71 -8.71 -11.56
C ILE A 61 4.99 -10.21 -11.41
N GLU A 62 4.60 -10.84 -10.31
CA GLU A 62 4.72 -12.28 -10.09
C GLU A 62 3.54 -12.80 -9.25
N LYS A 63 2.71 -13.68 -9.84
CA LYS A 63 1.58 -14.29 -9.14
C LYS A 63 2.03 -15.50 -8.32
N ASN A 64 1.49 -15.62 -7.11
CA ASN A 64 1.68 -16.78 -6.25
C ASN A 64 0.34 -17.45 -5.95
N SER A 65 0.35 -18.75 -5.62
CA SER A 65 -0.85 -19.47 -5.16
C SER A 65 -1.42 -18.90 -3.86
N ASP A 66 -0.55 -18.34 -3.01
CA ASP A 66 -0.93 -17.55 -1.86
C ASP A 66 -0.90 -16.06 -2.25
N PRO A 67 -2.05 -15.37 -2.30
CA PRO A 67 -2.12 -13.96 -2.68
C PRO A 67 -1.18 -13.04 -1.91
N LEU A 68 -0.94 -13.29 -0.62
CA LEU A 68 -0.06 -12.48 0.23
C LEU A 68 1.40 -12.52 -0.25
N ASN A 69 1.81 -13.62 -0.89
CA ASN A 69 3.14 -13.80 -1.46
C ASN A 69 3.24 -13.32 -2.92
N THR A 70 2.18 -12.75 -3.49
CA THR A 70 2.22 -12.14 -4.82
C THR A 70 3.15 -10.93 -4.79
N VAL A 71 4.07 -10.85 -5.75
CA VAL A 71 4.98 -9.72 -5.86
C VAL A 71 4.35 -8.66 -6.75
N VAL A 72 4.27 -7.46 -6.23
CA VAL A 72 3.71 -6.29 -6.89
C VAL A 72 4.77 -5.19 -6.98
N ARG A 73 4.70 -4.39 -8.03
CA ARG A 73 5.53 -3.19 -8.19
C ARG A 73 4.68 -1.97 -7.93
N ILE A 74 5.09 -1.13 -6.99
CA ILE A 74 4.40 0.13 -6.71
C ILE A 74 4.51 1.05 -7.93
N SER A 75 3.38 1.39 -8.53
CA SER A 75 3.28 2.27 -9.69
C SER A 75 3.01 3.71 -9.27
N ASP A 76 2.26 3.93 -8.18
CA ASP A 76 2.02 5.24 -7.60
C ASP A 76 1.66 5.16 -6.10
N ILE A 77 1.80 6.27 -5.38
CA ILE A 77 1.37 6.41 -3.98
C ILE A 77 0.64 7.75 -3.84
N GLU A 78 -0.64 7.69 -3.48
CA GLU A 78 -1.51 8.85 -3.42
C GLU A 78 -1.98 9.11 -1.99
N LEU A 79 -2.12 10.39 -1.61
CA LEU A 79 -2.78 10.81 -0.39
C LEU A 79 -4.13 11.41 -0.76
N LEU A 80 -5.22 10.77 -0.33
CA LEU A 80 -6.61 11.11 -0.65
C LEU A 80 -7.27 11.91 0.48
#